data_AF-A0A7Y3GN40-F1
#
_entry.id   AF-A0A7Y3GN40-F1
#
_cell.length_a   1.000
_cell.length_b   1.000
_cell.length_c   1.000
_cell.angle_alpha   90.00
_cell.angle_beta   90.00
_cell.angle_gamma   90.00
#
_symmetry.space_group_name_H-M   'P 1'
#
loop_
_entity.id
_entity.type
_entity.pdbx_description
1 polymer ?
#
loop_
_entity_poly.entity_id
_entity_poly.type
_entity_poly.pdbx_seq_one_letter_code
_entity_poly.pdbx_strand_id
1 'polypeptide(L)'
;MMNEDISITYKSIFDIDSNLNRLVKKIELLNYINPLNIEQEKKQFFSSKYNYDPKFKYPKIKFDGYKLHRLFFSQRLERILDDDIRKLYEDIIYDHSSLIECIETIGQGKRFYYNSLKSFGSPTEQDVDNAQFILRFDDSEFDEDMLPLYDVHEAKAYFDEFSKRYDFEFETLFSHHISAAAMVRNNTQTLILRKNHKFSKNQLEVLANHEIGVHLVTSFNACEQPLKIFFNGIPNNVETQEGLAVYSEYMSGCLTLTRLKELAYRVIAVDTLRRGYSFSQTFDLLFNQYKLNRDKAFSITQRVHRGGGFTKDHLYLRGLKRIYNYAKSGGDLDTLLIGKMSLEYLDVVKKLQDLGLAKKSIHFTDSYLSNNNQNKNLDFILKSLK
;
A
#
# COMPACT_ATOMS: atom_id res chain seq x y z
N MET A 1 -14.61 6.49 26.47
CA MET A 1 -13.82 7.29 27.42
C MET A 1 -12.57 6.50 27.77
N MET A 2 -11.39 7.11 27.67
CA MET A 2 -10.14 6.48 28.11
C MET A 2 -10.17 6.39 29.64
N ASN A 3 -9.83 5.23 30.21
CA ASN A 3 -9.81 5.08 31.66
C ASN A 3 -8.71 6.01 32.20
N GLU A 4 -9.04 7.03 33.01
CA GLU A 4 -8.09 8.07 33.44
C GLU A 4 -6.84 7.44 34.07
N ASP A 5 -7.01 6.33 34.78
CA ASP A 5 -5.95 5.52 35.39
C ASP A 5 -4.91 5.01 34.37
N ILE A 6 -5.34 4.55 33.18
CA ILE A 6 -4.43 4.02 32.15
C ILE A 6 -3.51 5.13 31.63
N SER A 7 -4.05 6.33 31.43
CA SER A 7 -3.26 7.45 30.91
C SER A 7 -2.23 7.97 31.92
N ILE A 8 -2.51 7.82 33.22
CA ILE A 8 -1.57 8.13 34.30
C ILE A 8 -0.49 7.06 34.39
N THR A 9 -0.87 5.78 34.40
CA THR A 9 0.08 4.64 34.49
C THR A 9 1.05 4.62 33.31
N TYR A 10 0.57 4.88 32.10
CA TYR A 10 1.37 4.81 30.86
C TYR A 10 1.68 6.18 30.26
N LYS A 11 1.72 7.22 31.09
CA LYS A 11 1.92 8.62 30.66
C LYS A 11 3.09 8.79 29.69
N SER A 12 4.24 8.18 29.97
CA SER A 12 5.42 8.24 29.10
C SER A 12 5.14 7.77 27.67
N ILE A 13 4.33 6.71 27.50
CA ILE A 13 3.98 6.16 26.18
C ILE A 13 3.12 7.17 25.43
N PHE A 14 2.06 7.71 26.06
CA PHE A 14 1.19 8.70 25.45
C PHE A 14 1.92 10.00 25.07
N ASP A 15 2.84 10.46 25.91
CA ASP A 15 3.65 11.65 25.62
C ASP A 15 4.54 11.44 24.38
N ILE A 16 5.21 10.29 24.29
CA ILE A 16 6.07 9.92 23.15
C ILE A 16 5.23 9.74 21.88
N ASP A 17 4.12 8.99 21.97
CA ASP A 17 3.19 8.74 20.88
C ASP A 17 2.64 10.04 20.26
N SER A 18 2.18 10.96 21.12
CA SER A 18 1.66 12.26 20.69
C SER A 18 2.73 13.11 19.99
N ASN A 19 3.97 13.08 20.51
CA ASN A 19 5.10 13.75 19.88
C ASN A 19 5.41 13.15 18.51
N LEU A 20 5.48 11.82 18.39
CA LEU A 20 5.71 11.15 17.12
C LEU A 20 4.61 11.49 16.12
N ASN A 21 3.34 11.41 16.49
CA ASN A 21 2.20 11.79 15.63
C ASN A 21 2.33 13.21 15.06
N ARG A 22 2.80 14.18 15.85
CA ARG A 22 3.05 15.55 15.36
C ARG A 22 4.17 15.62 14.32
N LEU A 23 5.19 14.76 14.41
CA LEU A 23 6.29 14.69 13.46
C LEU A 23 5.86 14.00 12.15
N VAL A 24 5.14 12.88 12.25
CA VAL A 24 4.75 12.02 11.12
C VAL A 24 3.81 12.71 10.15
N LYS A 25 2.91 13.60 10.61
CA LYS A 25 1.99 14.34 9.73
C LYS A 25 2.64 15.09 8.55
N LYS A 26 3.95 15.34 8.61
CA LYS A 26 4.73 16.01 7.56
C LYS A 26 5.37 15.06 6.55
N ILE A 27 5.30 13.74 6.79
CA ILE A 27 6.09 12.71 6.11
C ILE A 27 5.12 11.76 5.41
N GLU A 28 4.60 12.20 4.26
CA GLU A 28 3.70 11.40 3.43
C GLU A 28 4.35 11.19 2.06
N LEU A 29 4.96 10.02 1.86
CA LEU A 29 5.76 9.71 0.66
C LEU A 29 4.97 9.88 -0.64
N LEU A 30 3.69 9.49 -0.64
CA LEU A 30 2.83 9.55 -1.82
C LEU A 30 2.63 10.99 -2.35
N ASN A 31 2.76 12.00 -1.49
CA ASN A 31 2.67 13.40 -1.88
C ASN A 31 3.87 13.89 -2.70
N TYR A 32 5.00 13.16 -2.67
CA TYR A 32 6.26 13.58 -3.29
C TYR A 32 6.70 12.62 -4.42
N ILE A 33 6.31 11.35 -4.37
CA ILE A 33 6.82 10.33 -5.31
C ILE A 33 6.11 10.30 -6.67
N ASN A 34 4.93 10.91 -6.80
CA ASN A 34 4.20 10.94 -8.07
C ASN A 34 4.78 12.02 -9.00
N PRO A 35 5.25 11.66 -10.23
CA PRO A 35 5.76 12.66 -11.16
C PRO A 35 4.69 13.64 -11.63
N LEU A 36 5.11 14.88 -11.90
CA LEU A 36 4.27 15.97 -12.39
C LEU A 36 4.05 15.92 -13.92
N ASN A 37 4.90 15.20 -14.66
CA ASN A 37 4.96 15.19 -16.13
C ASN A 37 4.72 13.80 -16.75
N ILE A 38 3.98 12.89 -16.10
CA ILE A 38 3.76 11.50 -16.56
C ILE A 38 3.26 11.45 -18.02
N GLU A 39 2.18 12.17 -18.34
CA GLU A 39 1.57 12.14 -19.67
C GLU A 39 2.47 12.74 -20.76
N GLN A 40 3.28 13.74 -20.41
CA GLN A 40 4.26 14.33 -21.33
C GLN A 40 5.37 13.32 -21.65
N GLU A 41 5.97 12.71 -20.62
CA GLU A 41 7.03 11.72 -20.80
C GLU A 41 6.52 10.48 -21.52
N LYS A 42 5.27 10.06 -21.27
CA LYS A 42 4.63 8.95 -21.98
C LYS A 42 4.55 9.20 -23.48
N LYS A 43 4.07 10.38 -23.89
CA LYS A 43 3.99 10.77 -25.31
C LYS A 43 5.37 10.77 -25.96
N GLN A 44 6.37 11.32 -25.28
CA GLN A 44 7.75 11.36 -25.78
C GLN A 44 8.38 9.96 -25.88
N PHE A 45 8.14 9.10 -24.89
CA PHE A 45 8.61 7.71 -24.89
C PHE A 45 8.03 6.91 -26.06
N PHE A 46 6.75 7.12 -26.37
CA PHE A 46 6.11 6.44 -27.51
C PHE A 46 6.57 7.01 -28.86
N SER A 47 6.75 8.33 -28.97
CA SER A 47 7.23 8.94 -30.21
C SER A 47 8.69 8.59 -30.53
N SER A 48 9.51 8.36 -29.51
CA SER A 48 10.89 7.88 -29.66
C SER A 48 11.01 6.38 -29.98
N LYS A 49 9.87 5.69 -30.17
CA LYS A 49 9.81 4.23 -30.37
C LYS A 49 10.52 3.47 -29.23
N TYR A 50 10.26 3.91 -27.99
CA TYR A 50 10.74 3.29 -26.75
C TYR A 50 12.27 3.39 -26.51
N ASN A 51 13.00 4.20 -27.30
CA ASN A 51 14.45 4.39 -27.17
C ASN A 51 14.80 5.67 -26.39
N TYR A 52 14.14 5.88 -25.25
CA TYR A 52 14.31 7.07 -24.42
C TYR A 52 13.96 6.71 -22.98
N ASP A 53 14.79 7.08 -22.01
CA ASP A 53 14.40 6.93 -20.61
C ASP A 53 13.70 8.22 -20.12
N PRO A 54 12.42 8.13 -19.67
CA PRO A 54 11.67 9.25 -19.12
C PRO A 54 12.41 10.06 -18.05
N LYS A 55 12.31 11.39 -18.15
CA LYS A 55 12.85 12.34 -17.18
C LYS A 55 11.74 12.92 -16.32
N PHE A 56 11.38 12.18 -15.28
CA PHE A 56 10.32 12.57 -14.36
C PHE A 56 10.70 13.78 -13.48
N LYS A 57 9.75 14.69 -13.31
CA LYS A 57 9.82 15.86 -12.41
C LYS A 57 8.94 15.62 -11.19
N TYR A 58 9.41 16.00 -10.01
CA TYR A 58 8.72 15.71 -8.75
C TYR A 58 8.32 16.99 -7.99
N PRO A 59 7.27 16.92 -7.15
CA PRO A 59 6.94 17.97 -6.19
C PRO A 59 8.12 18.36 -5.30
N LYS A 60 8.19 19.64 -4.92
CA LYS A 60 9.18 20.11 -3.95
C LYS A 60 8.86 19.59 -2.56
N ILE A 61 9.89 19.13 -1.84
CA ILE A 61 9.82 18.73 -0.44
C ILE A 61 9.52 19.96 0.42
N LYS A 62 8.61 19.82 1.39
CA LYS A 62 8.10 20.92 2.22
C LYS A 62 8.46 20.77 3.71
N PHE A 63 9.52 20.01 4.01
CA PHE A 63 10.03 19.82 5.36
C PHE A 63 11.56 19.79 5.36
N ASP A 64 12.15 19.89 6.55
CA ASP A 64 13.59 19.77 6.82
C ASP A 64 13.84 18.39 7.44
N GLY A 65 14.45 17.47 6.68
CA GLY A 65 14.65 16.09 7.13
C GLY A 65 15.66 15.99 8.26
N TYR A 66 16.77 16.73 8.21
CA TYR A 66 17.75 16.76 9.29
C TYR A 66 17.12 17.16 10.63
N LYS A 67 16.28 18.21 10.63
CA LYS A 67 15.53 18.62 11.82
C LYS A 67 14.57 17.54 12.29
N LEU A 68 13.87 16.86 11.38
CA LEU A 68 12.96 15.77 11.73
C LEU A 68 13.71 14.58 12.34
N HIS A 69 14.82 14.14 11.74
CA HIS A 69 15.68 13.08 12.30
C HIS A 69 16.06 13.39 13.74
N ARG A 70 16.59 14.59 14.00
CA ARG A 70 16.94 15.01 15.37
C ARG A 70 15.75 14.92 16.32
N LEU A 71 14.55 15.31 15.89
CA LEU A 71 13.36 15.26 16.72
C LEU A 71 12.90 13.82 17.00
N PHE A 72 12.95 12.93 16.01
CA PHE A 72 12.66 11.50 16.20
C PHE A 72 13.65 10.85 17.16
N PHE A 73 14.96 11.01 16.94
CA PHE A 73 15.98 10.39 17.80
C PHE A 73 16.11 11.03 19.19
N SER A 74 15.43 12.16 19.44
CA SER A 74 15.37 12.79 20.76
C SER A 74 14.25 12.27 21.67
N GLN A 75 13.40 11.36 21.17
CA GLN A 75 12.35 10.75 22.00
C GLN A 75 13.00 9.92 23.12
N ARG A 76 12.54 10.13 24.36
CA ARG A 76 13.07 9.49 25.57
C ARG A 76 12.48 8.10 25.78
N LEU A 77 12.80 7.16 24.88
CA LEU A 77 12.25 5.80 24.90
C LEU A 77 12.60 5.02 26.17
N GLU A 78 13.69 5.37 26.86
CA GLU A 78 14.07 4.80 28.16
C GLU A 78 13.00 4.96 29.26
N ARG A 79 12.01 5.85 29.04
CA ARG A 79 10.86 6.05 29.94
C ARG A 79 9.73 5.04 29.74
N ILE A 80 9.74 4.28 28.65
CA ILE A 80 8.80 3.19 28.42
C ILE A 80 9.38 1.98 29.16
N LEU A 81 8.77 1.55 30.26
CA LEU A 81 9.32 0.49 31.12
C LEU A 81 9.30 -0.89 30.46
N ASP A 82 8.25 -1.15 29.68
CA ASP A 82 8.07 -2.42 28.99
C ASP A 82 8.99 -2.52 27.77
N ASP A 83 9.85 -3.55 27.73
CA ASP A 83 10.88 -3.67 26.70
C ASP A 83 10.31 -3.95 25.30
N ASP A 84 9.23 -4.74 25.19
CA ASP A 84 8.59 -5.04 23.90
C ASP A 84 7.96 -3.78 23.30
N ILE A 85 7.25 -3.00 24.13
CA ILE A 85 6.66 -1.74 23.70
C ILE A 85 7.75 -0.72 23.37
N ARG A 86 8.81 -0.64 24.19
CA ARG A 86 9.96 0.23 23.92
C ARG A 86 10.59 -0.11 22.56
N LYS A 87 10.75 -1.39 22.27
CA LYS A 87 11.31 -1.89 21.00
C LYS A 87 10.43 -1.53 19.81
N LEU A 88 9.10 -1.68 19.93
CA LEU A 88 8.16 -1.22 18.90
C LEU A 88 8.33 0.27 18.59
N TYR A 89 8.41 1.14 19.61
CA TYR A 89 8.61 2.58 19.39
C TYR A 89 9.98 2.93 18.80
N GLU A 90 11.02 2.17 19.16
CA GLU A 90 12.35 2.28 18.55
C GLU A 90 12.29 1.97 17.05
N ASP A 91 11.66 0.85 16.68
CA ASP A 91 11.52 0.45 15.28
C ASP A 91 10.65 1.45 14.48
N ILE A 92 9.60 2.02 15.10
CA ILE A 92 8.80 3.11 14.51
C ILE A 92 9.68 4.33 14.18
N ILE A 93 10.58 4.72 15.08
CA ILE A 93 11.50 5.84 14.84
C ILE A 93 12.44 5.53 13.67
N TYR A 94 13.01 4.32 13.61
CA TYR A 94 13.89 3.92 12.52
C TYR A 94 13.17 3.83 11.17
N ASP A 95 11.93 3.35 11.14
CA ASP A 95 11.11 3.26 9.93
C ASP A 95 10.81 4.66 9.37
N HIS A 96 10.32 5.57 10.21
CA HIS A 96 10.06 6.96 9.80
C HIS A 96 11.33 7.70 9.38
N SER A 97 12.45 7.46 10.06
CA SER A 97 13.76 7.98 9.66
C SER A 97 14.12 7.51 8.24
N SER A 98 13.93 6.22 7.94
CA SER A 98 14.21 5.66 6.61
C SER A 98 13.29 6.25 5.53
N LEU A 99 12.02 6.51 5.87
CA LEU A 99 11.08 7.19 4.97
C LEU A 99 11.47 8.64 4.68
N ILE A 100 12.00 9.38 5.67
CA ILE A 100 12.53 10.73 5.44
C ILE A 100 13.66 10.69 4.42
N GLU A 101 14.65 9.81 4.60
CA GLU A 101 15.77 9.63 3.67
C GLU A 101 15.28 9.27 2.26
N CYS A 102 14.27 8.40 2.18
CA CYS A 102 13.63 8.02 0.93
C CYS A 102 13.01 9.24 0.23
N ILE A 103 12.25 10.07 0.95
CA ILE A 103 11.63 11.29 0.39
C ILE A 103 12.70 12.31 -0.05
N GLU A 104 13.72 12.57 0.76
CA GLU A 104 14.80 13.52 0.46
C GLU A 104 15.59 13.18 -0.80
N THR A 105 15.63 11.89 -1.13
CA THR A 105 16.40 11.38 -2.27
C THR A 105 15.59 11.20 -3.55
N ILE A 106 14.27 11.48 -3.55
CA ILE A 106 13.41 11.39 -4.74
C ILE A 106 14.02 12.15 -5.92
N GLY A 107 14.15 11.46 -7.06
CA GLY A 107 14.72 12.01 -8.30
C GLY A 107 16.25 12.02 -8.33
N GLN A 108 16.94 11.54 -7.28
CA GLN A 108 18.40 11.45 -7.23
C GLN A 108 18.96 10.08 -7.66
N GLY A 109 18.20 9.32 -8.46
CA GLY A 109 18.63 8.04 -9.06
C GLY A 109 18.98 6.99 -8.01
N LYS A 110 20.22 6.47 -8.05
CA LYS A 110 20.67 5.37 -7.16
C LYS A 110 20.50 5.66 -5.67
N ARG A 111 20.61 6.93 -5.24
CA ARG A 111 20.38 7.31 -3.84
C ARG A 111 18.96 6.99 -3.39
N PHE A 112 17.97 7.35 -4.22
CA PHE A 112 16.57 6.99 -3.97
C PHE A 112 16.39 5.48 -3.93
N TYR A 113 16.94 4.78 -4.94
CA TYR A 113 16.79 3.34 -5.05
C TYR A 113 17.27 2.60 -3.80
N TYR A 114 18.44 2.95 -3.25
CA TYR A 114 18.93 2.32 -2.02
C TYR A 114 18.06 2.62 -0.79
N ASN A 115 17.52 3.83 -0.68
CA ASN A 115 16.58 4.16 0.39
C ASN A 115 15.22 3.46 0.20
N SER A 116 14.76 3.30 -1.04
CA SER A 116 13.58 2.48 -1.35
C SER A 116 13.81 1.02 -0.98
N LEU A 117 14.98 0.45 -1.28
CA LEU A 117 15.35 -0.91 -0.87
C LEU A 117 15.36 -1.05 0.65
N LYS A 118 15.90 -0.07 1.37
CA LYS A 118 15.92 -0.06 2.84
C LYS A 118 14.51 -0.05 3.43
N SER A 119 13.60 0.76 2.89
CA SER A 119 12.23 0.91 3.41
C SER A 119 11.26 -0.18 2.94
N PHE A 120 11.40 -0.69 1.72
CA PHE A 120 10.40 -1.57 1.11
C PHE A 120 10.97 -2.93 0.71
N GLY A 121 12.28 -3.13 0.79
CA GLY A 121 12.93 -4.37 0.35
C GLY A 121 12.99 -4.52 -1.16
N SER A 122 13.28 -5.74 -1.58
CA SER A 122 13.34 -6.21 -2.96
C SER A 122 12.67 -7.59 -3.03
N PRO A 123 12.05 -7.98 -4.16
CA PRO A 123 11.55 -9.33 -4.33
C PRO A 123 12.68 -10.35 -4.19
N THR A 124 12.39 -11.43 -3.47
CA THR A 124 13.24 -12.61 -3.37
C THR A 124 13.15 -13.45 -4.65
N GLU A 125 14.03 -14.43 -4.82
CA GLU A 125 13.93 -15.40 -5.92
C GLU A 125 12.58 -16.15 -5.89
N GLN A 126 12.09 -16.47 -4.70
CA GLN A 126 10.78 -17.10 -4.51
C GLN A 126 9.62 -16.18 -4.94
N ASP A 127 9.71 -14.88 -4.68
CA ASP A 127 8.70 -13.91 -5.15
C ASP A 127 8.67 -13.88 -6.69
N VAL A 128 9.84 -13.90 -7.32
CA VAL A 128 9.98 -13.93 -8.79
C VAL A 128 9.44 -15.24 -9.37
N ASP A 129 9.75 -16.39 -8.76
CA ASP A 129 9.23 -17.69 -9.17
C ASP A 129 7.71 -17.75 -9.07
N ASN A 130 7.14 -17.25 -7.97
CA ASN A 130 5.70 -17.14 -7.76
C ASN A 130 5.04 -16.25 -8.83
N ALA A 131 5.66 -15.11 -9.16
CA ALA A 131 5.18 -14.24 -10.22
C ALA A 131 5.22 -14.94 -11.59
N GLN A 132 6.32 -15.59 -11.94
CA GLN A 132 6.44 -16.34 -13.20
C GLN A 132 5.45 -17.49 -13.28
N PHE A 133 5.19 -18.18 -12.17
CA PHE A 133 4.17 -19.24 -12.09
C PHE A 133 2.77 -18.71 -12.45
N ILE A 134 2.37 -17.57 -11.89
CA ILE A 134 1.08 -16.93 -12.20
C ILE A 134 0.97 -16.57 -13.69
N LEU A 135 2.06 -16.09 -14.28
CA LEU A 135 2.08 -15.64 -15.68
C LEU A 135 1.98 -16.79 -16.70
N ARG A 136 2.09 -18.06 -16.27
CA ARG A 136 1.93 -19.25 -17.15
C ARG A 136 0.48 -19.64 -17.41
N PHE A 137 -0.46 -19.16 -16.60
CA PHE A 137 -1.88 -19.46 -16.81
C PHE A 137 -2.39 -18.68 -18.02
N ASP A 138 -3.34 -19.26 -18.77
CA ASP A 138 -3.96 -18.57 -19.89
C ASP A 138 -4.79 -17.37 -19.42
N ASP A 139 -4.97 -16.38 -20.28
CA ASP A 139 -5.87 -15.27 -19.98
C ASP A 139 -7.32 -15.76 -19.82
N SER A 140 -8.08 -15.09 -18.96
CA SER A 140 -9.50 -15.34 -18.82
C SER A 140 -10.23 -15.00 -20.13
N GLU A 141 -11.35 -15.70 -20.38
CA GLU A 141 -12.25 -15.36 -21.48
C GLU A 141 -12.75 -13.91 -21.38
N PHE A 142 -13.27 -13.40 -22.50
CA PHE A 142 -13.83 -12.06 -22.55
C PHE A 142 -14.93 -11.90 -21.50
N ASP A 143 -14.89 -10.78 -20.78
CA ASP A 143 -15.81 -10.44 -19.71
C ASP A 143 -16.28 -8.99 -19.93
N GLU A 144 -17.60 -8.81 -20.09
CA GLU A 144 -18.22 -7.51 -20.28
C GLU A 144 -18.01 -6.59 -19.06
N ASP A 145 -17.92 -7.15 -17.85
CA ASP A 145 -17.68 -6.40 -16.62
C ASP A 145 -16.25 -5.80 -16.56
N MET A 146 -15.38 -6.19 -17.51
CA MET A 146 -14.03 -5.64 -17.69
C MET A 146 -14.00 -4.44 -18.66
N LEU A 147 -15.11 -4.11 -19.33
CA LEU A 147 -15.17 -2.95 -20.22
C LEU A 147 -15.18 -1.62 -19.44
N PRO A 148 -14.33 -0.64 -19.79
CA PRO A 148 -14.20 0.62 -19.06
C PRO A 148 -15.31 1.61 -19.47
N LEU A 149 -16.53 1.37 -18.96
CA LEU A 149 -17.74 2.11 -19.34
C LEU A 149 -18.02 3.33 -18.45
N TYR A 150 -17.65 3.26 -17.17
CA TYR A 150 -18.03 4.25 -16.17
C TYR A 150 -17.03 5.40 -16.08
N ASP A 151 -17.52 6.63 -15.95
CA ASP A 151 -16.69 7.79 -15.63
C ASP A 151 -16.43 7.98 -14.13
N VAL A 152 -15.70 9.02 -13.78
CA VAL A 152 -15.30 9.30 -12.39
C VAL A 152 -16.47 9.71 -11.49
N HIS A 153 -17.53 10.29 -12.04
CA HIS A 153 -18.72 10.69 -11.29
C HIS A 153 -19.61 9.48 -11.00
N GLU A 154 -19.77 8.60 -11.99
CA GLU A 154 -20.43 7.30 -11.80
C GLU A 154 -19.67 6.42 -10.79
N ALA A 155 -18.33 6.40 -10.88
CA ALA A 155 -17.48 5.72 -9.90
C ALA A 155 -17.69 6.29 -8.49
N LYS A 156 -17.74 7.62 -8.33
CA LYS A 156 -18.05 8.25 -7.04
C LYS A 156 -19.41 7.80 -6.52
N ALA A 157 -20.46 7.81 -7.34
CA ALA A 157 -21.78 7.38 -6.93
C ALA A 157 -21.79 5.91 -6.46
N TYR A 158 -21.06 5.03 -7.15
CA TYR A 158 -20.86 3.65 -6.73
C TYR A 158 -20.15 3.55 -5.37
N PHE A 159 -19.08 4.33 -5.16
CA PHE A 159 -18.35 4.35 -3.89
C PHE A 159 -19.15 4.95 -2.73
N ASP A 160 -19.96 5.98 -2.97
CA ASP A 160 -20.88 6.55 -1.99
C ASP A 160 -21.97 5.54 -1.60
N GLU A 161 -22.45 4.72 -2.53
CA GLU A 161 -23.41 3.65 -2.22
C GLU A 161 -22.73 2.51 -1.45
N PHE A 162 -21.55 2.09 -1.89
CA PHE A 162 -20.78 1.05 -1.21
C PHE A 162 -20.46 1.44 0.23
N SER A 163 -20.13 2.70 0.52
CA SER A 163 -19.73 3.16 1.84
C SER A 163 -20.85 3.17 2.88
N LYS A 164 -22.13 3.20 2.49
CA LYS A 164 -23.29 3.19 3.41
C LYS A 164 -23.33 2.00 4.35
N ARG A 165 -22.58 0.93 4.06
CA ARG A 165 -22.43 -0.24 4.94
C ARG A 165 -21.56 0.02 6.17
N TYR A 166 -20.82 1.12 6.18
CA TYR A 166 -19.95 1.50 7.28
C TYR A 166 -20.44 2.77 7.98
N ASP A 167 -20.25 2.82 9.29
CA ASP A 167 -20.59 3.98 10.12
C ASP A 167 -19.41 4.97 10.19
N PHE A 168 -18.95 5.44 9.02
CA PHE A 168 -17.96 6.50 8.92
C PHE A 168 -18.16 7.35 7.66
N GLU A 169 -17.80 8.63 7.75
CA GLU A 169 -17.90 9.59 6.64
C GLU A 169 -16.52 10.01 6.14
N PHE A 170 -16.37 10.10 4.82
CA PHE A 170 -15.13 10.54 4.19
C PHE A 170 -15.37 11.47 2.99
N GLU A 171 -14.35 12.27 2.67
CA GLU A 171 -14.36 13.12 1.48
C GLU A 171 -13.84 12.36 0.26
N THR A 172 -14.43 12.62 -0.91
CA THR A 172 -13.90 12.15 -2.21
C THR A 172 -13.40 13.32 -3.04
N LEU A 173 -12.14 13.26 -3.47
CA LEU A 173 -11.48 14.26 -4.32
C LEU A 173 -11.11 13.69 -5.69
N PHE A 174 -11.03 14.57 -6.70
CA PHE A 174 -10.57 14.21 -8.05
C PHE A 174 -9.19 14.79 -8.35
N SER A 175 -8.27 13.97 -8.88
CA SER A 175 -6.89 14.38 -9.18
C SER A 175 -6.40 13.92 -10.54
N HIS A 176 -5.53 14.71 -11.16
CA HIS A 176 -4.76 14.33 -12.35
C HIS A 176 -3.38 13.74 -12.03
N HIS A 177 -2.94 13.86 -10.77
CA HIS A 177 -1.55 13.62 -10.36
C HIS A 177 -1.33 12.31 -9.57
N ILE A 178 -2.28 11.37 -9.67
CA ILE A 178 -2.14 10.04 -9.07
C ILE A 178 -1.83 8.99 -10.14
N SER A 179 -0.94 8.04 -9.82
CA SER A 179 -0.55 6.96 -10.74
C SER A 179 -1.55 5.80 -10.76
N ALA A 180 -2.41 5.69 -9.74
CA ALA A 180 -3.46 4.67 -9.63
C ALA A 180 -4.82 5.23 -10.08
N ALA A 181 -5.81 4.34 -10.28
CA ALA A 181 -7.18 4.75 -10.61
C ALA A 181 -7.91 5.38 -9.40
N ALA A 182 -7.66 4.85 -8.21
CA ALA A 182 -8.05 5.42 -6.93
C ALA A 182 -6.91 5.23 -5.91
N MET A 183 -6.94 6.00 -4.82
CA MET A 183 -6.10 5.78 -3.64
C MET A 183 -6.70 6.47 -2.40
N VAL A 184 -6.45 5.93 -1.22
CA VAL A 184 -6.77 6.61 0.05
C VAL A 184 -5.59 7.46 0.55
N ARG A 185 -5.91 8.66 1.03
CA ARG A 185 -5.03 9.49 1.86
C ARG A 185 -5.42 9.33 3.32
N ASN A 186 -4.62 8.58 4.08
CA ASN A 186 -4.92 8.22 5.47
C ASN A 186 -5.03 9.44 6.38
N ASN A 187 -4.09 10.40 6.25
CA ASN A 187 -3.99 11.56 7.14
C ASN A 187 -5.22 12.49 7.15
N THR A 188 -6.02 12.45 6.09
CA THR A 188 -7.26 13.22 5.92
C THR A 188 -8.46 12.33 5.64
N GLN A 189 -8.31 11.00 5.79
CA GLN A 189 -9.32 10.00 5.49
C GLN A 189 -10.03 10.27 4.15
N THR A 190 -9.28 10.55 3.08
CA THR A 190 -9.84 11.01 1.81
C THR A 190 -9.67 9.96 0.72
N LEU A 191 -10.74 9.66 -0.02
CA LEU A 191 -10.68 8.87 -1.24
C LEU A 191 -10.33 9.79 -2.42
N ILE A 192 -9.30 9.44 -3.20
CA ILE A 192 -8.89 10.23 -4.36
C ILE A 192 -9.09 9.40 -5.62
N LEU A 193 -9.92 9.89 -6.54
CA LEU A 193 -10.16 9.27 -7.85
C LEU A 193 -9.40 9.99 -8.96
N ARG A 194 -8.90 9.22 -9.94
CA ARG A 194 -8.24 9.78 -11.11
C ARG A 194 -9.28 10.36 -12.07
N LYS A 195 -9.26 11.68 -12.24
CA LYS A 195 -10.34 12.43 -12.93
C LYS A 195 -10.67 11.95 -14.34
N ASN A 196 -9.66 11.56 -15.12
CA ASN A 196 -9.82 11.16 -16.52
C ASN A 196 -9.77 9.64 -16.72
N HIS A 197 -9.91 8.86 -15.65
CA HIS A 197 -9.91 7.40 -15.72
C HIS A 197 -11.31 6.89 -16.03
N LYS A 198 -11.40 5.85 -16.88
CA LYS A 198 -12.62 5.11 -17.15
C LYS A 198 -12.56 3.79 -16.40
N PHE A 199 -13.61 3.49 -15.66
CA PHE A 199 -13.70 2.33 -14.77
C PHE A 199 -14.56 1.25 -15.42
N SER A 200 -14.17 -0.01 -15.24
CA SER A 200 -15.05 -1.15 -15.51
C SER A 200 -15.86 -1.51 -14.27
N LYS A 201 -16.93 -2.30 -14.43
CA LYS A 201 -17.74 -2.76 -13.29
C LYS A 201 -16.89 -3.55 -12.29
N ASN A 202 -16.10 -4.51 -12.77
CA ASN A 202 -15.17 -5.26 -11.92
C ASN A 202 -14.16 -4.34 -11.23
N GLN A 203 -13.64 -3.31 -11.92
CA GLN A 203 -12.71 -2.36 -11.31
C GLN A 203 -13.36 -1.55 -10.17
N LEU A 204 -14.64 -1.17 -10.31
CA LEU A 204 -15.37 -0.50 -9.23
C LEU A 204 -15.50 -1.42 -7.99
N GLU A 205 -15.84 -2.70 -8.19
CA GLU A 205 -15.90 -3.70 -7.12
C GLU A 205 -14.55 -3.92 -6.45
N VAL A 206 -13.48 -4.08 -7.24
CA VAL A 206 -12.10 -4.21 -6.75
C VAL A 206 -11.71 -3.01 -5.90
N LEU A 207 -11.87 -1.79 -6.42
CA LEU A 207 -11.47 -0.58 -5.72
C LEU A 207 -12.31 -0.30 -4.48
N ALA A 208 -13.60 -0.64 -4.50
CA ALA A 208 -14.45 -0.48 -3.32
C ALA A 208 -13.99 -1.41 -2.17
N ASN A 209 -13.76 -2.69 -2.46
CA ASN A 209 -13.27 -3.64 -1.46
C ASN A 209 -11.85 -3.31 -0.98
N HIS A 210 -10.99 -2.79 -1.87
CA HIS A 210 -9.59 -2.46 -1.59
C HIS A 210 -9.45 -1.14 -0.82
N GLU A 211 -9.93 -0.04 -1.40
CA GLU A 211 -9.74 1.31 -0.87
C GLU A 211 -10.70 1.61 0.28
N ILE A 212 -11.98 1.24 0.16
CA ILE A 212 -12.97 1.52 1.21
C ILE A 212 -12.96 0.39 2.24
N GLY A 213 -13.15 -0.85 1.78
CA GLY A 213 -13.30 -2.02 2.64
C GLY A 213 -12.07 -2.40 3.46
N VAL A 214 -10.88 -1.89 3.11
CA VAL A 214 -9.66 -2.10 3.89
C VAL A 214 -8.97 -0.78 4.25
N HIS A 215 -8.57 0.05 3.28
CA HIS A 215 -7.76 1.24 3.60
C HIS A 215 -8.51 2.29 4.41
N LEU A 216 -9.78 2.58 4.11
CA LEU A 216 -10.60 3.46 4.94
C LEU A 216 -11.02 2.79 6.26
N VAL A 217 -11.48 1.53 6.24
CA VAL A 217 -11.81 0.76 7.46
C VAL A 217 -10.67 0.82 8.48
N THR A 218 -9.44 0.50 8.06
CA THR A 218 -8.26 0.58 8.94
C THR A 218 -7.93 2.01 9.36
N SER A 219 -8.15 3.01 8.50
CA SER A 219 -7.90 4.42 8.84
C SER A 219 -8.87 4.93 9.91
N PHE A 220 -10.15 4.57 9.82
CA PHE A 220 -11.17 4.95 10.81
C PHE A 220 -11.00 4.17 12.11
N ASN A 221 -10.73 2.86 12.05
CA ASN A 221 -10.37 2.09 13.25
C ASN A 221 -9.16 2.68 13.98
N ALA A 222 -8.13 3.14 13.24
CA ALA A 222 -6.96 3.78 13.82
C ALA A 222 -7.27 5.11 14.53
N CYS A 223 -8.30 5.84 14.08
CA CYS A 223 -8.71 7.10 14.73
C CYS A 223 -9.26 6.84 16.14
N GLU A 224 -9.91 5.70 16.33
CA GLU A 224 -10.54 5.26 17.58
C GLU A 224 -9.55 4.63 18.59
N GLN A 225 -8.31 4.39 18.16
CA GLN A 225 -7.26 3.87 19.02
C GLN A 225 -6.74 4.92 20.01
N PRO A 226 -6.40 4.52 21.26
CA PRO A 226 -5.80 5.40 22.25
C PRO A 226 -4.46 5.98 21.77
N LEU A 227 -3.61 5.12 21.19
CA LEU A 227 -2.30 5.47 20.65
C LEU A 227 -2.38 5.77 19.15
N LYS A 228 -1.62 6.76 18.70
CA LYS A 228 -1.57 7.23 17.32
C LYS A 228 -0.58 6.48 16.45
N ILE A 229 0.25 5.60 17.00
CA ILE A 229 1.05 4.65 16.20
C ILE A 229 0.20 3.84 15.20
N PHE A 230 -1.03 3.45 15.57
CA PHE A 230 -1.92 2.71 14.68
C PHE A 230 -2.45 3.56 13.50
N PHE A 231 -2.49 4.88 13.68
CA PHE A 231 -2.85 5.82 12.62
C PHE A 231 -1.65 6.15 11.73
N ASN A 232 -0.48 6.31 12.35
CA ASN A 232 0.77 6.62 11.65
C ASN A 232 1.28 5.43 10.82
N GLY A 233 1.01 4.20 11.27
CA GLY A 233 1.63 3.00 10.73
C GLY A 233 2.67 2.43 11.67
N ILE A 234 2.52 1.15 11.99
CA ILE A 234 3.61 0.38 12.60
C ILE A 234 4.60 -0.05 11.50
N PRO A 235 5.85 -0.43 11.85
CA PRO A 235 6.85 -0.79 10.85
C PRO A 235 6.36 -1.95 9.96
N ASN A 236 6.74 -1.95 8.69
CA ASN A 236 6.31 -2.93 7.66
C ASN A 236 4.80 -2.99 7.38
N ASN A 237 3.98 -2.08 7.91
CA ASN A 237 2.52 -2.09 7.70
C ASN A 237 2.11 -2.15 6.22
N VAL A 238 2.89 -1.54 5.31
CA VAL A 238 2.55 -1.48 3.89
C VAL A 238 2.34 -2.88 3.29
N GLU A 239 3.20 -3.86 3.58
CA GLU A 239 3.04 -5.22 3.05
C GLU A 239 1.75 -5.87 3.56
N THR A 240 1.48 -5.73 4.86
CA THR A 240 0.28 -6.28 5.49
C THR A 240 -1.00 -5.61 4.99
N GLN A 241 -1.01 -4.28 4.90
CA GLN A 241 -2.17 -3.50 4.45
C GLN A 241 -2.51 -3.77 2.98
N GLU A 242 -1.52 -3.79 2.09
CA GLU A 242 -1.76 -4.14 0.68
C GLU A 242 -2.16 -5.62 0.55
N GLY A 243 -1.59 -6.51 1.38
CA GLY A 243 -1.97 -7.91 1.45
C GLY A 243 -3.42 -8.13 1.88
N LEU A 244 -3.87 -7.41 2.92
CA LEU A 244 -5.28 -7.40 3.36
C LEU A 244 -6.18 -6.90 2.23
N ALA A 245 -5.83 -5.78 1.61
CA ALA A 245 -6.64 -5.19 0.56
C ALA A 245 -6.82 -6.14 -0.65
N VAL A 246 -5.76 -6.81 -1.10
CA VAL A 246 -5.87 -7.81 -2.19
C VAL A 246 -6.54 -9.10 -1.70
N TYR A 247 -6.38 -9.50 -0.44
CA TYR A 247 -7.12 -10.62 0.13
C TYR A 247 -8.63 -10.31 0.22
N SER A 248 -9.02 -9.05 0.45
CA SER A 248 -10.39 -8.58 0.37
C SER A 248 -10.93 -8.67 -1.06
N GLU A 249 -10.12 -8.32 -2.08
CA GLU A 249 -10.48 -8.57 -3.50
C GLU A 249 -10.75 -10.07 -3.75
N TYR A 250 -9.92 -10.96 -3.17
CA TYR A 250 -10.13 -12.40 -3.27
C TYR A 250 -11.42 -12.84 -2.58
N MET A 251 -11.60 -12.48 -1.31
CA MET A 251 -12.74 -12.94 -0.50
C MET A 251 -14.09 -12.41 -1.01
N SER A 252 -14.13 -11.21 -1.60
CA SER A 252 -15.35 -10.67 -2.22
C SER A 252 -15.70 -11.33 -3.57
N GLY A 253 -14.76 -12.08 -4.16
CA GLY A 253 -14.92 -12.72 -5.46
C GLY A 253 -14.61 -11.81 -6.66
N CYS A 254 -14.16 -10.57 -6.44
CA CYS A 254 -13.87 -9.63 -7.54
C CYS A 254 -12.41 -9.70 -8.02
N LEU A 255 -11.50 -10.38 -7.31
CA LEU A 255 -10.15 -10.64 -7.80
C LEU A 255 -10.20 -11.49 -9.08
N THR A 256 -9.59 -10.99 -10.15
CA THR A 256 -9.51 -11.70 -11.43
C THR A 256 -8.10 -12.22 -11.70
N LEU A 257 -7.96 -13.18 -12.63
CA LEU A 257 -6.64 -13.63 -13.08
C LEU A 257 -5.86 -12.49 -13.75
N THR A 258 -6.55 -11.62 -14.50
CA THR A 258 -5.94 -10.41 -15.09
C THR A 258 -5.33 -9.52 -14.01
N ARG A 259 -6.04 -9.32 -12.89
CA ARG A 259 -5.56 -8.54 -11.75
C ARG A 259 -4.38 -9.23 -11.06
N LEU A 260 -4.44 -10.54 -10.85
CA LEU A 260 -3.34 -11.30 -10.25
C LEU A 260 -2.07 -11.28 -11.12
N LYS A 261 -2.22 -11.40 -12.45
CA LYS A 261 -1.12 -11.23 -13.41
C LYS A 261 -0.54 -9.82 -13.38
N GLU A 262 -1.35 -8.78 -13.20
CA GLU A 262 -0.85 -7.41 -13.03
C GLU A 262 0.10 -7.31 -11.82
N LEU A 263 -0.27 -7.93 -10.68
CA LEU A 263 0.60 -7.99 -9.51
C LEU A 263 1.88 -8.79 -9.77
N ALA A 264 1.79 -9.89 -10.52
CA ALA A 264 2.98 -10.65 -10.94
C ALA A 264 3.92 -9.82 -11.83
N TYR A 265 3.39 -9.09 -12.83
CA TYR A 265 4.21 -8.19 -13.66
C TYR A 265 4.89 -7.09 -12.85
N ARG A 266 4.23 -6.58 -11.80
CA ARG A 266 4.85 -5.62 -10.88
C ARG A 266 6.04 -6.22 -10.14
N VAL A 267 5.95 -7.46 -9.67
CA VAL A 267 7.09 -8.18 -9.07
C VAL A 267 8.24 -8.31 -10.07
N ILE A 268 7.96 -8.77 -11.29
CA ILE A 268 8.98 -8.88 -12.36
C ILE A 268 9.62 -7.52 -12.65
N ALA A 269 8.83 -6.45 -12.74
CA ALA A 269 9.34 -5.11 -12.97
C ALA A 269 10.21 -4.60 -11.83
N VAL A 270 9.89 -4.91 -10.57
CA VAL A 270 10.76 -4.52 -9.43
C VAL A 270 12.07 -5.32 -9.45
N ASP A 271 12.06 -6.60 -9.84
CA ASP A 271 13.30 -7.39 -9.99
C ASP A 271 14.24 -6.80 -11.05
N THR A 272 13.72 -6.15 -12.10
CA THR A 272 14.59 -5.50 -13.10
C THR A 272 15.43 -4.36 -12.51
N LEU A 273 14.91 -3.63 -11.50
CA LEU A 273 15.69 -2.60 -10.80
C LEU A 273 16.92 -3.20 -10.12
N ARG A 274 16.75 -4.36 -9.46
CA ARG A 274 17.83 -5.11 -8.81
C ARG A 274 18.89 -5.55 -9.83
N ARG A 275 18.46 -5.87 -11.05
CA ARG A 275 19.32 -6.26 -12.16
C ARG A 275 19.92 -5.05 -12.91
N GLY A 276 19.65 -3.83 -12.47
CA GLY A 276 20.20 -2.60 -13.04
C GLY A 276 19.58 -2.17 -14.36
N TYR A 277 18.36 -2.62 -14.67
CA TYR A 277 17.69 -2.27 -15.93
C TYR A 277 17.32 -0.79 -15.96
N SER A 278 17.40 -0.18 -17.13
CA SER A 278 16.82 1.13 -17.40
C SER A 278 15.29 1.05 -17.53
N PHE A 279 14.65 2.22 -17.63
CA PHE A 279 13.22 2.31 -17.90
C PHE A 279 12.87 1.57 -19.20
N SER A 280 13.57 1.90 -20.28
CA SER A 280 13.34 1.33 -21.62
C SER A 280 13.54 -0.20 -21.62
N GLN A 281 14.55 -0.71 -20.91
CA GLN A 281 14.80 -2.16 -20.80
C GLN A 281 13.71 -2.89 -20.00
N THR A 282 13.21 -2.28 -18.93
CA THR A 282 12.10 -2.84 -18.15
C THR A 282 10.80 -2.84 -18.96
N PHE A 283 10.56 -1.76 -19.71
CA PHE A 283 9.44 -1.67 -20.63
C PHE A 283 9.52 -2.74 -21.74
N ASP A 284 10.70 -2.91 -22.35
CA ASP A 284 10.96 -3.93 -23.37
C ASP A 284 10.66 -5.34 -22.87
N LEU A 285 11.12 -5.68 -21.65
CA LEU A 285 10.80 -6.96 -21.02
C LEU A 285 9.28 -7.18 -20.96
N LEU A 286 8.52 -6.22 -20.43
CA LEU A 286 7.07 -6.36 -20.28
C LEU A 286 6.34 -6.38 -21.64
N PHE A 287 6.70 -5.48 -22.56
CA PHE A 287 6.01 -5.31 -23.83
C PHE A 287 6.40 -6.37 -24.87
N ASN A 288 7.70 -6.56 -25.11
CA ASN A 288 8.18 -7.43 -26.18
C ASN A 288 8.34 -8.88 -25.75
N GLN A 289 8.77 -9.16 -24.52
CA GLN A 289 8.99 -10.55 -24.06
C GLN A 289 7.71 -11.12 -23.47
N TYR A 290 7.06 -10.41 -22.54
CA TYR A 290 5.80 -10.84 -21.93
C TYR A 290 4.54 -10.47 -22.72
N LYS A 291 4.68 -9.81 -23.88
CA LYS A 291 3.57 -9.44 -24.78
C LYS A 291 2.46 -8.62 -24.13
N LEU A 292 2.78 -7.91 -23.05
CA LEU A 292 1.81 -7.07 -22.36
C LEU A 292 1.43 -5.88 -23.26
N ASN A 293 0.18 -5.44 -23.19
CA ASN A 293 -0.24 -4.24 -23.91
C ASN A 293 0.65 -3.03 -23.58
N ARG A 294 1.01 -2.24 -24.59
CA ARG A 294 1.92 -1.09 -24.51
C ARG A 294 1.60 -0.13 -23.37
N ASP A 295 0.33 0.22 -23.17
CA ASP A 295 -0.07 1.18 -22.15
C ASP A 295 0.04 0.59 -20.73
N LYS A 296 -0.29 -0.70 -20.57
CA LYS A 296 -0.09 -1.43 -19.30
C LYS A 296 1.40 -1.58 -18.98
N ALA A 297 2.22 -1.97 -19.96
CA ALA A 297 3.67 -2.07 -19.80
C ALA A 297 4.27 -0.74 -19.35
N PHE A 298 3.93 0.37 -20.01
CA PHE A 298 4.40 1.70 -19.61
C PHE A 298 3.96 2.06 -18.19
N SER A 299 2.70 1.80 -17.83
CA SER A 299 2.18 2.11 -16.50
C SER A 299 2.94 1.36 -15.40
N ILE A 300 3.18 0.05 -15.57
CA ILE A 300 3.94 -0.75 -14.60
C ILE A 300 5.39 -0.27 -14.53
N THR A 301 6.05 -0.05 -15.67
CA THR A 301 7.42 0.48 -15.70
C THR A 301 7.51 1.84 -15.00
N GLN A 302 6.56 2.75 -15.24
CA GLN A 302 6.52 4.06 -14.59
C GLN A 302 6.33 3.97 -13.08
N ARG A 303 5.48 3.06 -12.59
CA ARG A 303 5.27 2.87 -11.16
C ARG A 303 6.53 2.42 -10.43
N VAL A 304 7.34 1.60 -11.09
CA VAL A 304 8.57 1.03 -10.54
C VAL A 304 9.76 1.97 -10.72
N HIS A 305 9.88 2.70 -11.84
CA HIS A 305 11.02 3.59 -12.10
C HIS A 305 10.87 5.00 -11.53
N ARG A 306 9.69 5.40 -11.06
CA ARG A 306 9.51 6.70 -10.38
C ARG A 306 10.39 6.79 -9.12
N GLY A 307 10.70 8.01 -8.72
CA GLY A 307 11.69 8.35 -7.69
C GLY A 307 13.15 8.04 -8.05
N GLY A 308 13.41 7.17 -9.04
CA GLY A 308 14.73 6.60 -9.32
C GLY A 308 14.80 5.09 -9.10
N GLY A 309 13.67 4.43 -8.80
CA GLY A 309 13.59 3.00 -8.51
C GLY A 309 12.80 2.74 -7.23
N PHE A 310 11.47 2.70 -7.34
CA PHE A 310 10.53 2.50 -6.23
C PHE A 310 10.10 1.03 -6.14
N THR A 311 10.59 0.36 -5.10
CA THR A 311 10.48 -1.09 -4.95
C THR A 311 9.19 -1.56 -4.28
N LYS A 312 8.33 -0.66 -3.77
CA LYS A 312 7.08 -1.00 -3.04
C LYS A 312 6.19 -2.02 -3.75
N ASP A 313 6.08 -1.95 -5.08
CA ASP A 313 5.02 -2.65 -5.83
C ASP A 313 5.11 -4.19 -5.78
N HIS A 314 6.24 -4.80 -5.38
CA HIS A 314 6.32 -6.25 -5.15
C HIS A 314 5.59 -6.71 -3.87
N LEU A 315 5.39 -5.82 -2.91
CA LEU A 315 4.76 -6.10 -1.62
C LEU A 315 3.28 -6.52 -1.75
N TYR A 316 2.61 -6.16 -2.85
CA TYR A 316 1.22 -6.54 -3.08
C TYR A 316 1.04 -8.06 -3.20
N LEU A 317 1.83 -8.71 -4.05
CA LEU A 317 1.71 -10.16 -4.26
C LEU A 317 2.25 -10.94 -3.05
N ARG A 318 3.38 -10.49 -2.51
CA ARG A 318 3.97 -11.08 -1.31
C ARG A 318 3.04 -10.95 -0.11
N GLY A 319 2.49 -9.76 0.12
CA GLY A 319 1.49 -9.47 1.14
C GLY A 319 0.23 -10.32 0.99
N LEU A 320 -0.32 -10.44 -0.22
CA LEU A 320 -1.46 -11.33 -0.49
C LEU A 320 -1.18 -12.75 -0.02
N LYS A 321 -0.01 -13.31 -0.39
CA LYS A 321 0.36 -14.67 -0.02
C LYS A 321 0.47 -14.82 1.50
N ARG A 322 1.11 -13.87 2.18
CA ARG A 322 1.26 -13.90 3.64
C ARG A 322 -0.08 -13.84 4.36
N ILE A 323 -0.98 -12.94 3.94
CA ILE A 323 -2.31 -12.80 4.54
C ILE A 323 -3.18 -14.01 4.23
N TYR A 324 -3.13 -14.54 3.00
CA TYR A 324 -3.82 -15.77 2.64
C TYR A 324 -3.38 -16.94 3.54
N ASN A 325 -2.07 -17.13 3.73
CA ASN A 325 -1.55 -18.18 4.61
C ASN A 325 -1.98 -17.98 6.07
N TYR A 326 -1.87 -16.75 6.59
CA TYR A 326 -2.28 -16.41 7.95
C TYR A 326 -3.78 -16.69 8.19
N ALA A 327 -4.64 -16.27 7.26
CA ALA A 327 -6.08 -16.54 7.33
C ALA A 327 -6.39 -18.05 7.26
N LYS A 328 -5.71 -18.79 6.37
CA LYS A 328 -5.88 -20.25 6.26
C LYS A 328 -5.39 -21.03 7.48
N SER A 329 -4.42 -20.52 8.23
CA SER A 329 -4.02 -21.09 9.51
C SER A 329 -4.95 -20.72 10.68
N GLY A 330 -6.09 -20.07 10.42
CA GLY A 330 -7.03 -19.64 11.47
C GLY A 330 -6.60 -18.38 12.20
N GLY A 331 -5.72 -17.57 11.58
CA GLY A 331 -5.29 -16.28 12.13
C GLY A 331 -6.45 -15.29 12.22
N ASP A 332 -6.45 -14.50 13.29
CA ASP A 332 -7.43 -13.45 13.51
C ASP A 332 -7.09 -12.21 12.65
N LEU A 333 -7.92 -11.95 11.63
CA LEU A 333 -7.79 -10.78 10.76
C LEU A 333 -8.27 -9.49 11.43
N ASP A 334 -9.17 -9.57 12.42
CA ASP A 334 -9.74 -8.38 13.07
C ASP A 334 -8.66 -7.60 13.83
N THR A 335 -7.72 -8.31 14.46
CA THR A 335 -6.54 -7.69 15.08
C THR A 335 -5.69 -6.90 14.07
N LEU A 336 -5.67 -7.29 12.79
CA LEU A 336 -4.97 -6.55 11.73
C LEU A 336 -5.77 -5.35 11.20
N LEU A 337 -7.06 -5.26 11.51
CA LEU A 337 -7.94 -4.17 11.07
C LEU A 337 -7.97 -2.98 12.03
N ILE A 338 -7.38 -3.08 13.23
CA ILE A 338 -7.43 -2.01 14.24
C ILE A 338 -6.71 -0.71 13.81
N GLY A 339 -5.90 -0.78 12.76
CA GLY A 339 -5.20 0.35 12.18
C GLY A 339 -4.22 -0.07 11.08
N LYS A 340 -3.17 0.72 10.88
CA LYS A 340 -2.07 0.44 9.95
C LYS A 340 -1.09 -0.55 10.58
N MET A 341 -1.54 -1.80 10.61
CA MET A 341 -0.90 -2.93 11.27
C MET A 341 0.08 -3.70 10.38
N SER A 342 0.95 -4.48 11.01
CA SER A 342 1.81 -5.48 10.39
C SER A 342 1.77 -6.81 11.14
N LEU A 343 1.90 -7.92 10.40
CA LEU A 343 1.91 -9.29 10.94
C LEU A 343 3.03 -9.52 11.98
N GLU A 344 4.18 -8.86 11.83
CA GLU A 344 5.37 -9.03 12.68
C GLU A 344 5.15 -8.56 14.12
N TYR A 345 4.21 -7.64 14.34
CA TYR A 345 3.99 -7.00 15.63
C TYR A 345 2.68 -7.45 16.29
N LEU A 346 2.06 -8.54 15.81
CA LEU A 346 0.82 -9.07 16.36
C LEU A 346 0.90 -9.33 17.87
N ASP A 347 1.99 -9.93 18.34
CA ASP A 347 2.15 -10.28 19.76
C ASP A 347 2.27 -9.04 20.66
N VAL A 348 3.07 -8.05 20.25
CA VAL A 348 3.21 -6.78 20.97
C VAL A 348 1.88 -6.02 20.97
N VAL A 349 1.11 -6.09 19.89
CA VAL A 349 -0.19 -5.41 19.81
C VAL A 349 -1.26 -6.10 20.65
N LYS A 350 -1.28 -7.44 20.74
CA LYS A 350 -2.13 -8.15 21.70
C LYS A 350 -1.79 -7.75 23.14
N LYS A 351 -0.50 -7.64 23.47
CA LYS A 351 -0.06 -7.10 24.76
C LYS A 351 -0.58 -5.67 25.00
N LEU A 352 -0.52 -4.79 24.00
CA LEU A 352 -1.11 -3.45 24.10
C LEU A 352 -2.62 -3.50 24.34
N GLN A 353 -3.35 -4.45 23.74
CA GLN A 353 -4.78 -4.64 24.00
C GLN A 353 -5.04 -5.10 25.43
N ASP A 354 -4.25 -6.06 25.95
CA ASP A 354 -4.36 -6.55 27.32
C ASP A 354 -4.09 -5.45 28.36
N LEU A 355 -3.19 -4.51 28.05
CA LEU A 355 -2.89 -3.34 28.86
C LEU A 355 -3.88 -2.18 28.68
N GLY A 356 -4.88 -2.33 27.80
CA GLY A 356 -5.86 -1.27 27.47
C GLY A 356 -5.28 -0.08 26.68
N LEU A 357 -4.09 -0.25 26.10
CA LEU A 357 -3.40 0.72 25.23
C LEU A 357 -3.80 0.60 23.75
N ALA A 358 -4.48 -0.48 23.39
CA ALA A 358 -5.14 -0.69 22.11
C ALA A 358 -6.55 -1.26 22.33
N LYS A 359 -7.44 -1.01 21.38
CA LYS A 359 -8.80 -1.54 21.36
C LYS A 359 -8.98 -2.49 20.19
N LYS A 360 -9.99 -3.35 20.26
CA LYS A 360 -10.46 -4.13 19.11
C LYS A 360 -10.98 -3.21 18.01
N SER A 361 -11.05 -3.71 16.78
CA SER A 361 -11.64 -3.00 15.65
C SER A 361 -13.12 -2.71 15.91
N ILE A 362 -13.58 -1.56 15.44
CA ILE A 362 -15.00 -1.15 15.51
C ILE A 362 -15.66 -1.43 14.17
N HIS A 363 -14.97 -1.08 13.09
CA HIS A 363 -15.36 -1.39 11.72
C HIS A 363 -14.65 -2.66 11.26
N PHE A 364 -15.36 -3.49 10.51
CA PHE A 364 -14.83 -4.75 9.97
C PHE A 364 -14.85 -4.69 8.44
N THR A 365 -13.97 -5.46 7.81
CA THR A 365 -14.02 -5.70 6.37
C THR A 365 -15.07 -6.77 6.12
N ASP A 366 -16.22 -6.36 5.58
CA ASP A 366 -17.38 -7.22 5.32
C ASP A 366 -17.07 -8.40 4.39
N SER A 367 -16.16 -8.22 3.42
CA SER A 367 -15.71 -9.32 2.55
C SER A 367 -15.06 -10.48 3.32
N TYR A 368 -14.54 -10.26 4.53
CA TYR A 368 -13.95 -11.34 5.33
C TYR A 368 -14.98 -12.22 6.05
N LEU A 369 -16.25 -11.79 6.13
CA LEU A 369 -17.31 -12.54 6.80
C LEU A 369 -17.69 -13.83 6.06
N SER A 370 -17.60 -13.81 4.73
CA SER A 370 -17.91 -14.95 3.87
C SER A 370 -17.04 -14.96 2.63
N ASN A 371 -16.41 -16.10 2.33
CA ASN A 371 -15.64 -16.24 1.08
C ASN A 371 -16.59 -16.42 -0.11
N ASN A 372 -16.75 -15.36 -0.89
CA ASN A 372 -17.56 -15.33 -2.11
C ASN A 372 -16.75 -15.69 -3.37
N ASN A 373 -15.46 -16.01 -3.25
CA ASN A 373 -14.67 -16.49 -4.39
C ASN A 373 -15.16 -17.85 -4.89
N GLN A 374 -15.62 -17.87 -6.15
CA GLN A 374 -16.00 -19.10 -6.84
C GLN A 374 -14.95 -19.57 -7.86
N ASN A 375 -13.88 -18.78 -8.06
CA ASN A 375 -12.87 -19.09 -9.06
C ASN A 375 -11.88 -20.15 -8.55
N LYS A 376 -12.02 -21.38 -9.05
CA LYS A 376 -11.18 -22.53 -8.71
C LYS A 376 -9.72 -22.36 -9.16
N ASN A 377 -9.47 -21.66 -10.27
CA ASN A 377 -8.11 -21.40 -10.75
C ASN A 377 -7.37 -20.47 -9.79
N LEU A 378 -8.01 -19.40 -9.31
CA LEU A 378 -7.41 -18.51 -8.33
C LEU A 378 -7.13 -19.22 -7.01
N ASP A 379 -8.05 -20.05 -6.53
CA ASP A 379 -7.82 -20.85 -5.32
C ASP A 379 -6.65 -21.82 -5.48
N PHE A 380 -6.56 -22.51 -6.64
CA PHE A 380 -5.42 -23.37 -6.96
C PHE A 380 -4.10 -22.59 -6.99
N ILE A 381 -4.07 -21.42 -7.64
CA ILE A 381 -2.88 -20.58 -7.75
C ILE A 381 -2.39 -20.17 -6.36
N LEU A 382 -3.26 -19.58 -5.53
CA LEU A 382 -2.88 -19.07 -4.21
C LEU A 382 -2.42 -20.18 -3.25
N LYS A 383 -3.03 -21.37 -3.33
CA LYS A 383 -2.57 -22.57 -2.62
C LYS A 383 -1.19 -23.04 -3.08
N SER A 384 -0.88 -22.87 -4.37
CA SER A 384 0.35 -23.36 -5.00
C SER A 384 1.52 -22.38 -4.92
N LEU A 385 1.27 -21.10 -4.61
CA LEU A 385 2.35 -20.15 -4.34
C LEU A 385 3.19 -20.68 -3.17
N LYS A 386 4.51 -20.65 -3.34
CA LYS A 386 5.46 -21.07 -2.31
C LYS A 386 5.54 -20.02 -1.22
#